data_AF-A0A7S3D317-F1
#
_entry.id   AF-A0A7S3D317-F1
#
_cell.length_a   1.000
_cell.length_b   1.000
_cell.length_c   1.000
_cell.angle_alpha   90.00
_cell.angle_beta   90.00
_cell.angle_gamma   90.00
#
_symmetry.space_group_name_H-M   'P 1'
#
loop_
_entity.id
_entity.type
_entity.pdbx_description
1 polymer ?
#
loop_
_entity_poly.entity_id
_entity_poly.type
_entity_poly.pdbx_seq_one_letter_code
_entity_poly.pdbx_strand_id
1 'polypeptide(L)'
;CFHPSPLVSRAYSRLWLCFSHMFRVWNHVRSFVLATSRHAASFGTVAAVAASLPRFSQPLFADQVHMKAYSWTTEEEGLVALWGSEGLKNEGWKQFTAPTMSKYNFVLPSHAEEDRFHVKVFYNPGKKISRTLVHFGGQLQGPPGHVHGGASATMADTAMGLTAWLCNFKPVTATMTVNYRKPIPLNTTAVIEAKIDKVDGKKLYCSCKITTMEGKLLVDASGLFIDISEKLGTDVTLNDLVEPIGIAKP
;
A
#
# COMPACT_ATOMS: atom_id res chain seq x y z
N CYS A 1 22.35 -15.60 -35.54
CA CYS A 1 22.20 -14.23 -36.08
C CYS A 1 20.73 -13.97 -36.40
N PHE A 2 19.95 -13.46 -35.44
CA PHE A 2 18.57 -13.03 -35.68
C PHE A 2 18.57 -11.51 -35.90
N HIS A 3 18.26 -11.07 -37.12
CA HIS A 3 17.96 -9.67 -37.40
C HIS A 3 16.45 -9.46 -37.29
N PRO A 4 15.96 -8.49 -36.49
CA PRO A 4 14.54 -8.16 -36.46
C PRO A 4 14.12 -7.44 -37.74
N SER A 5 12.89 -7.67 -38.19
CA SER A 5 12.33 -7.15 -39.43
C SER A 5 12.18 -5.60 -39.41
N PRO A 6 12.27 -4.93 -40.58
CA PRO A 6 12.31 -3.46 -40.70
C PRO A 6 11.05 -2.71 -40.22
N LEU A 7 9.95 -3.44 -39.92
CA LEU A 7 8.72 -2.87 -39.38
C LEU A 7 8.80 -2.58 -37.87
N VAL A 8 9.58 -3.36 -37.10
CA VAL A 8 9.73 -3.18 -35.64
C VAL A 8 10.62 -1.97 -35.32
N SER A 9 11.64 -1.71 -36.14
CA SER A 9 12.55 -0.57 -35.99
C SER A 9 11.86 0.80 -36.16
N ARG A 10 10.85 0.88 -37.05
CA ARG A 10 10.08 2.12 -37.29
C ARG A 10 9.08 2.45 -36.17
N ALA A 11 8.60 1.46 -35.43
CA ALA A 11 7.71 1.67 -34.29
C ALA A 11 8.46 2.16 -33.04
N TYR A 12 9.63 1.57 -32.76
CA TYR A 12 10.49 1.98 -31.64
C TYR A 12 11.05 3.40 -31.81
N SER A 13 11.45 3.77 -33.02
CA SER A 13 11.93 5.13 -33.32
C SER A 13 10.84 6.20 -33.13
N ARG A 14 9.57 5.90 -33.46
CA ARG A 14 8.44 6.82 -33.24
C ARG A 14 8.06 6.96 -31.76
N LEU A 15 8.08 5.88 -30.99
CA LEU A 15 7.87 5.90 -29.54
C LEU A 15 8.98 6.66 -28.81
N TRP A 16 10.24 6.50 -29.22
CA TRP A 16 11.37 7.22 -28.64
C TRP A 16 11.34 8.73 -28.97
N LEU A 17 10.86 9.09 -30.16
CA LEU A 17 10.60 10.49 -30.53
C LEU A 17 9.47 11.11 -29.68
N CYS A 18 8.39 10.38 -29.38
CA CYS A 18 7.34 10.86 -28.48
C CYS A 18 7.83 11.03 -27.03
N PHE A 19 8.61 10.07 -26.50
CA PHE A 19 9.17 10.17 -25.14
C PHE A 19 10.18 11.32 -25.01
N SER A 20 11.06 11.51 -26.00
CA SER A 20 12.00 12.63 -26.02
C SER A 20 11.32 13.98 -26.17
N HIS A 21 10.19 14.06 -26.89
CA HIS A 21 9.37 15.28 -26.97
C HIS A 21 8.67 15.58 -25.63
N MET A 22 8.08 14.58 -24.97
CA MET A 22 7.50 14.75 -23.62
C MET A 22 8.54 15.18 -22.58
N PHE A 23 9.76 14.63 -22.64
CA PHE A 23 10.83 15.02 -21.72
C PHE A 23 11.33 16.45 -21.96
N ARG A 24 11.38 16.90 -23.23
CA ARG A 24 11.68 18.30 -23.57
C ARG A 24 10.58 19.26 -23.11
N VAL A 25 9.31 18.88 -23.27
CA VAL A 25 8.16 19.65 -22.76
C VAL A 25 8.20 19.74 -21.23
N TRP A 26 8.47 18.63 -20.53
CA TRP A 26 8.63 18.63 -19.07
C TRP A 26 9.75 19.57 -18.62
N ASN A 27 10.91 19.53 -19.28
CA ASN A 27 12.03 20.40 -18.93
C ASN A 27 11.71 21.87 -19.23
N HIS A 28 10.99 22.20 -20.30
CA HIS A 28 10.52 23.56 -20.55
C HIS A 28 9.50 24.05 -19.52
N VAL A 29 8.53 23.22 -19.12
CA VAL A 29 7.57 23.55 -18.05
C VAL A 29 8.30 23.78 -16.72
N ARG A 30 9.26 22.91 -16.37
CA ARG A 30 10.08 23.07 -15.16
C ARG A 30 10.93 24.34 -15.20
N SER A 31 11.58 24.63 -16.33
CA SER A 31 12.34 25.87 -16.51
C SER A 31 11.46 27.12 -16.47
N PHE A 32 10.22 27.05 -16.98
CA PHE A 32 9.26 28.15 -16.93
C PHE A 32 8.75 28.40 -15.49
N VAL A 33 8.43 27.34 -14.74
CA VAL A 33 8.06 27.44 -13.31
C VAL A 33 9.21 27.99 -12.46
N LEU A 34 10.46 27.59 -12.76
CA LEU A 34 11.64 28.11 -12.07
C LEU A 34 12.06 29.52 -12.52
N ALA A 35 11.69 29.95 -13.73
CA ALA A 35 11.93 31.30 -14.23
C ALA A 35 10.88 32.30 -13.70
N THR A 36 9.63 31.86 -13.55
CA THR A 36 8.55 32.65 -12.94
C THR A 36 8.75 32.82 -11.44
N SER A 37 9.30 31.82 -10.74
CA SER A 37 9.67 31.96 -9.33
C SER A 37 10.86 32.91 -9.09
N ARG A 38 11.77 33.06 -10.06
CA ARG A 38 12.87 34.05 -9.99
C ARG A 38 12.45 35.47 -10.32
N HIS A 39 11.43 35.67 -11.17
CA HIS A 39 10.89 37.00 -11.49
C HIS A 39 9.88 37.52 -10.46
N ALA A 40 9.27 36.64 -9.66
CA ALA A 40 8.41 37.03 -8.54
C ALA A 40 9.18 37.75 -7.41
N ALA A 41 10.52 37.68 -7.39
CA ALA A 41 11.37 38.36 -6.41
C ALA A 41 11.73 39.82 -6.76
N SER A 42 11.25 40.38 -7.88
CA SER A 42 11.66 41.73 -8.33
C SER A 42 10.55 42.72 -8.68
N PHE A 43 9.28 42.46 -8.31
CA PHE A 43 8.21 43.45 -8.45
C PHE A 43 7.50 43.69 -7.11
N GLY A 44 8.02 44.65 -6.34
CA GLY A 44 7.49 45.10 -5.05
C GLY A 44 6.15 45.84 -5.09
N THR A 45 5.27 45.53 -6.05
CA THR A 45 3.98 46.25 -6.22
C THR A 45 2.77 45.34 -6.37
N VAL A 46 2.93 44.02 -6.55
CA VAL A 46 1.79 43.07 -6.57
C VAL A 46 1.44 42.57 -5.17
N ALA A 47 2.37 42.68 -4.20
CA ALA A 47 2.13 42.29 -2.80
C ALA A 47 1.01 43.10 -2.11
N ALA A 48 0.74 44.34 -2.57
CA ALA A 48 -0.28 45.20 -1.97
C ALA A 48 -1.72 44.77 -2.30
N VAL A 49 -1.96 44.12 -3.45
CA VAL A 49 -3.30 43.67 -3.85
C VAL A 49 -3.65 42.34 -3.15
N ALA A 50 -2.67 41.46 -2.95
CA ALA A 50 -2.86 40.19 -2.23
C ALA A 50 -3.18 40.37 -0.73
N ALA A 51 -2.76 41.49 -0.13
CA ALA A 51 -3.02 41.81 1.28
C ALA A 51 -4.46 42.29 1.58
N SER A 52 -5.29 42.49 0.56
CA SER A 52 -6.67 42.98 0.69
C SER A 52 -7.76 41.91 0.54
N LEU A 53 -7.37 40.64 0.31
CA LEU A 53 -8.30 39.52 0.23
C LEU A 53 -8.39 38.79 1.59
N PRO A 54 -9.55 38.80 2.28
CA PRO A 54 -9.69 38.00 3.49
C PRO A 54 -9.80 36.51 3.11
N ARG A 55 -8.93 35.70 3.73
CA ARG A 55 -8.87 34.21 3.73
C ARG A 55 -8.33 33.53 2.46
N PHE A 56 -7.03 33.67 2.17
CA PHE A 56 -6.27 32.59 1.53
C PHE A 56 -4.77 32.68 1.82
N SER A 57 -4.40 32.98 3.07
CA SER A 57 -3.00 32.98 3.53
C SER A 57 -2.87 32.14 4.80
N GLN A 58 -3.10 30.84 4.67
CA GLN A 58 -2.48 29.88 5.57
C GLN A 58 -1.24 29.35 4.84
N PRO A 59 -0.06 29.31 5.47
CA PRO A 59 1.14 28.84 4.82
C PRO A 59 0.95 27.38 4.40
N LEU A 60 1.00 27.12 3.09
CA LEU A 60 0.91 25.78 2.48
C LEU A 60 2.04 24.83 2.89
N PHE A 61 2.98 25.30 3.72
CA PHE A 61 4.18 24.59 4.15
C PHE A 61 4.61 25.06 5.54
N ALA A 62 3.79 24.87 6.56
CA ALA A 62 4.25 25.00 7.94
C ALA A 62 3.37 24.17 8.86
N ASP A 63 3.67 22.88 8.91
CA ASP A 63 3.42 22.05 10.09
C ASP A 63 4.28 20.80 9.93
N GLN A 64 5.59 20.95 10.18
CA GLN A 64 6.37 19.80 10.67
C GLN A 64 5.93 19.57 12.11
N VAL A 65 4.72 19.05 12.28
CA VAL A 65 4.32 18.42 13.53
C VAL A 65 5.35 17.33 13.76
N HIS A 66 6.05 17.35 14.89
CA HIS A 66 6.75 16.16 15.36
C HIS A 66 5.71 15.06 15.48
N MET A 67 5.59 14.22 14.44
CA MET A 67 4.60 13.16 14.41
C MET A 67 5.08 12.13 15.42
N LYS A 68 4.36 12.08 16.55
CA LYS A 68 4.60 11.07 17.58
C LYS A 68 4.41 9.71 16.91
N ALA A 69 5.36 8.80 17.10
CA ALA A 69 5.24 7.42 16.66
C ALA A 69 3.87 6.86 17.09
N TYR A 70 3.12 6.30 16.15
CA TYR A 70 1.79 5.78 16.43
C TYR A 70 1.90 4.56 17.37
N SER A 71 1.00 4.52 18.35
CA SER A 71 0.84 3.42 19.28
C SER A 71 -0.62 2.99 19.28
N TRP A 72 -0.85 1.68 19.20
CA TRP A 72 -2.19 1.10 19.28
C TRP A 72 -2.91 1.53 20.56
N THR A 73 -4.15 1.95 20.41
CA THR A 73 -5.10 2.28 21.48
C THR A 73 -5.60 1.01 22.19
N THR A 74 -6.18 1.18 23.37
CA THR A 74 -6.81 0.06 24.11
C THR A 74 -7.95 -0.60 23.34
N GLU A 75 -8.71 0.16 22.54
CA GLU A 75 -9.79 -0.40 21.73
C GLU A 75 -9.26 -1.27 20.59
N GLU A 76 -8.22 -0.81 19.90
CA GLU A 76 -7.55 -1.56 18.84
C GLU A 76 -6.86 -2.83 19.36
N GLU A 77 -6.16 -2.71 20.51
CA GLU A 77 -5.60 -3.86 21.21
C GLU A 77 -6.70 -4.81 21.68
N GLY A 78 -7.83 -4.29 22.13
CA GLY A 78 -9.02 -5.06 22.48
C GLY A 78 -9.55 -5.87 21.30
N LEU A 79 -9.73 -5.25 20.13
CA LEU A 79 -10.19 -5.93 18.92
C LEU A 79 -9.24 -7.04 18.48
N VAL A 80 -7.93 -6.78 18.53
CA VAL A 80 -6.89 -7.78 18.26
C VAL A 80 -6.95 -8.93 19.26
N ALA A 81 -7.10 -8.59 20.54
CA ALA A 81 -7.24 -9.57 21.61
C ALA A 81 -8.55 -10.37 21.47
N LEU A 82 -9.64 -9.82 20.92
CA LEU A 82 -10.86 -10.56 20.60
C LEU A 82 -10.63 -11.55 19.45
N TRP A 83 -9.92 -11.14 18.39
CA TRP A 83 -9.54 -12.09 17.32
C TRP A 83 -8.65 -13.21 17.84
N GLY A 84 -7.82 -12.91 18.84
CA GLY A 84 -7.21 -13.89 19.72
C GLY A 84 -8.29 -14.64 20.51
N SER A 85 -8.63 -14.18 21.71
CA SER A 85 -9.48 -14.86 22.69
C SER A 85 -10.84 -15.41 22.22
N GLU A 86 -11.61 -14.69 21.39
CA GLU A 86 -12.96 -15.11 20.94
C GLU A 86 -12.91 -15.98 19.67
N GLY A 87 -11.93 -15.76 18.79
CA GLY A 87 -11.67 -16.65 17.63
C GLY A 87 -10.93 -17.94 17.98
N LEU A 88 -10.33 -18.02 19.18
CA LEU A 88 -9.42 -19.08 19.61
C LEU A 88 -10.04 -20.18 20.47
N LYS A 89 -11.35 -20.23 20.70
CA LYS A 89 -11.96 -21.50 21.15
C LYS A 89 -12.10 -22.45 19.94
N ASN A 90 -10.96 -23.00 19.50
CA ASN A 90 -10.82 -24.17 18.62
C ASN A 90 -10.86 -23.99 17.08
N GLU A 91 -10.68 -22.79 16.51
CA GLU A 91 -10.82 -22.63 15.04
C GLU A 91 -9.51 -22.51 14.23
N GLY A 92 -8.32 -22.54 14.82
CA GLY A 92 -7.04 -22.56 14.07
C GLY A 92 -6.55 -21.20 13.55
N TRP A 93 -6.97 -20.09 14.15
CA TRP A 93 -6.41 -18.76 13.89
C TRP A 93 -4.99 -18.61 14.46
N LYS A 94 -4.14 -17.87 13.75
CA LYS A 94 -2.74 -17.62 14.10
C LYS A 94 -2.42 -16.15 13.86
N GLN A 95 -1.68 -15.53 14.77
CA GLN A 95 -1.12 -14.20 14.53
C GLN A 95 0.09 -14.31 13.61
N PHE A 96 0.15 -13.45 12.60
CA PHE A 96 1.35 -13.28 11.78
C PHE A 96 2.17 -12.12 12.35
N THR A 97 3.42 -12.41 12.68
CA THR A 97 4.39 -11.41 13.10
C THR A 97 5.33 -11.15 11.93
N ALA A 98 5.57 -9.87 11.62
CA ALA A 98 6.35 -9.45 10.47
C ALA A 98 7.90 -9.44 10.57
N PRO A 99 8.62 -9.85 11.65
CA PRO A 99 10.10 -9.87 11.62
C PRO A 99 10.65 -10.86 10.58
N THR A 100 9.77 -11.62 9.94
CA THR A 100 10.05 -12.51 8.83
C THR A 100 10.16 -11.84 7.46
N MET A 101 9.91 -10.53 7.34
CA MET A 101 9.91 -9.80 6.07
C MET A 101 11.09 -8.84 5.96
N SER A 102 11.57 -8.62 4.73
CA SER A 102 12.63 -7.64 4.45
C SER A 102 12.24 -6.24 4.94
N LYS A 103 13.19 -5.53 5.58
CA LYS A 103 13.03 -4.10 5.95
C LYS A 103 12.78 -3.16 4.75
N TYR A 104 12.95 -3.65 3.52
CA TYR A 104 12.69 -2.91 2.29
C TYR A 104 11.28 -3.15 1.72
N ASN A 105 10.47 -4.01 2.35
CA ASN A 105 9.12 -4.23 1.86
C ASN A 105 8.27 -2.96 2.08
N PHE A 106 7.45 -2.69 1.07
CA PHE A 106 6.75 -1.42 0.91
C PHE A 106 5.69 -1.15 1.99
N VAL A 107 5.14 -2.22 2.59
CA VAL A 107 4.02 -2.19 3.55
C VAL A 107 4.38 -2.82 4.88
N LEU A 108 5.18 -3.89 4.85
CA LEU A 108 5.62 -4.66 6.01
C LEU A 108 7.15 -4.66 6.07
N PRO A 109 7.80 -4.68 7.24
CA PRO A 109 7.20 -4.67 8.57
C PRO A 109 6.57 -3.32 8.91
N SER A 110 5.67 -3.32 9.91
CA SER A 110 5.07 -2.09 10.46
C SER A 110 6.17 -1.23 11.09
N HIS A 111 6.65 -0.22 10.38
CA HIS A 111 7.64 0.71 10.89
C HIS A 111 6.94 1.71 11.83
N ALA A 112 6.98 1.45 13.15
CA ALA A 112 6.32 2.29 14.16
C ALA A 112 6.77 3.77 14.10
N GLU A 113 7.96 4.03 13.57
CA GLU A 113 8.55 5.36 13.41
C GLU A 113 8.05 6.08 12.16
N GLU A 114 7.47 5.36 11.19
CA GLU A 114 6.95 5.94 9.97
C GLU A 114 5.44 6.12 10.10
N ASP A 115 4.96 7.33 9.86
CA ASP A 115 3.54 7.68 9.85
C ASP A 115 2.86 7.22 8.54
N ARG A 116 3.02 5.93 8.22
CA ARG A 116 2.49 5.25 7.02
C ARG A 116 1.49 4.17 7.43
N PHE A 117 1.82 2.89 7.21
CA PHE A 117 0.95 1.77 7.56
C PHE A 117 1.42 1.16 8.88
N HIS A 118 0.52 1.04 9.85
CA HIS A 118 0.74 0.20 11.03
C HIS A 118 -0.24 -0.96 10.98
N VAL A 119 0.27 -2.18 11.09
CA VAL A 119 -0.55 -3.37 10.83
C VAL A 119 -0.41 -4.45 11.88
N LYS A 120 -1.51 -5.17 12.11
CA LYS A 120 -1.54 -6.46 12.83
C LYS A 120 -2.34 -7.45 12.02
N VAL A 121 -1.77 -8.63 11.77
CA VAL A 121 -2.36 -9.62 10.88
C VAL A 121 -2.66 -10.91 11.64
N PHE A 122 -3.84 -11.45 11.42
CA PHE A 122 -4.29 -12.76 11.88
C PHE A 122 -4.76 -13.57 10.68
N TYR A 123 -4.52 -14.87 10.67
CA TYR A 123 -4.92 -15.72 9.57
C TYR A 123 -5.38 -17.08 10.04
N ASN A 124 -6.22 -17.70 9.23
CA ASN A 124 -6.69 -19.05 9.41
C ASN A 124 -6.41 -19.83 8.12
N PRO A 125 -5.36 -20.68 8.08
CA PRO A 125 -4.99 -21.39 6.86
C PRO A 125 -6.03 -22.43 6.46
N GLY A 126 -6.74 -23.03 7.43
CA GLY A 126 -7.82 -24.00 7.16
C GLY A 126 -9.01 -23.35 6.47
N LYS A 127 -9.35 -22.12 6.85
CA LYS A 127 -10.43 -21.33 6.22
C LYS A 127 -9.94 -20.53 4.99
N LYS A 128 -8.63 -20.37 4.79
CA LYS A 128 -8.00 -19.51 3.78
C LYS A 128 -8.45 -18.04 3.88
N ILE A 129 -8.55 -17.55 5.11
CA ILE A 129 -8.98 -16.18 5.44
C ILE A 129 -7.91 -15.52 6.29
N SER A 130 -7.72 -14.20 6.11
CA SER A 130 -7.00 -13.35 7.05
C SER A 130 -7.80 -12.13 7.46
N ARG A 131 -7.44 -11.57 8.62
CA ARG A 131 -7.87 -10.29 9.13
C ARG A 131 -6.66 -9.42 9.40
N THR A 132 -6.70 -8.19 8.92
CA THR A 132 -5.66 -7.20 9.16
C THR A 132 -6.28 -5.99 9.82
N LEU A 133 -5.79 -5.62 10.99
CA LEU A 133 -6.01 -4.30 11.56
C LEU A 133 -4.96 -3.37 10.96
N VAL A 134 -5.39 -2.26 10.36
CA VAL A 134 -4.49 -1.27 9.75
C VAL A 134 -4.81 0.13 10.23
N HIS A 135 -3.81 0.82 10.76
CA HIS A 135 -3.85 2.26 10.95
C HIS A 135 -3.27 2.95 9.71
N PHE A 136 -4.02 3.93 9.17
CA PHE A 136 -3.55 4.75 8.06
C PHE A 136 -3.01 6.08 8.56
N GLY A 137 -1.69 6.19 8.67
CA GLY A 137 -0.99 7.40 9.09
C GLY A 137 -1.06 8.55 8.09
N GLY A 138 -0.60 9.71 8.54
CA GLY A 138 -0.68 10.99 7.85
C GLY A 138 0.06 11.06 6.52
N GLN A 139 1.18 10.35 6.35
CA GLN A 139 1.95 10.32 5.09
C GLN A 139 1.24 9.56 3.97
N LEU A 140 0.09 8.95 4.24
CA LEU A 140 -0.75 8.28 3.25
C LEU A 140 -1.83 9.20 2.67
N GLN A 141 -1.79 10.49 2.97
CA GLN A 141 -2.78 11.45 2.49
C GLN A 141 -2.83 11.52 0.96
N GLY A 142 -4.05 11.49 0.40
CA GLY A 142 -4.31 11.84 -0.99
C GLY A 142 -5.12 13.13 -1.03
N PRO A 143 -6.46 13.06 -1.04
CA PRO A 143 -7.29 14.23 -0.79
C PRO A 143 -7.05 14.79 0.63
N PRO A 144 -7.26 16.10 0.85
CA PRO A 144 -7.15 16.69 2.18
C PRO A 144 -7.95 15.90 3.24
N GLY A 145 -7.28 15.49 4.31
CA GLY A 145 -7.87 14.74 5.43
C GLY A 145 -8.22 13.27 5.15
N HIS A 146 -7.87 12.73 3.98
CA HIS A 146 -8.26 11.37 3.59
C HIS A 146 -7.10 10.56 3.01
N VAL A 147 -7.15 9.25 3.23
CA VAL A 147 -6.18 8.30 2.70
C VAL A 147 -6.24 8.29 1.17
N HIS A 148 -5.07 8.28 0.53
CA HIS A 148 -4.95 8.15 -0.92
C HIS A 148 -5.56 6.82 -1.38
N GLY A 149 -6.38 6.85 -2.43
CA GLY A 149 -7.01 5.63 -2.96
C GLY A 149 -6.01 4.52 -3.28
N GLY A 150 -4.85 4.91 -3.82
CA GLY A 150 -3.72 4.01 -4.05
C GLY A 150 -3.15 3.36 -2.78
N ALA A 151 -3.12 4.05 -1.64
CA ALA A 151 -2.63 3.48 -0.38
C ALA A 151 -3.59 2.40 0.15
N SER A 152 -4.90 2.63 0.07
CA SER A 152 -5.89 1.59 0.40
C SER A 152 -5.90 0.43 -0.59
N ALA A 153 -5.62 0.68 -1.89
CA ALA A 153 -5.44 -0.38 -2.88
C ALA A 153 -4.17 -1.21 -2.61
N THR A 154 -3.06 -0.58 -2.22
CA THR A 154 -1.85 -1.26 -1.76
C THR A 154 -2.14 -2.19 -0.58
N MET A 155 -2.96 -1.75 0.39
CA MET A 155 -3.34 -2.60 1.51
C MET A 155 -4.28 -3.73 1.10
N ALA A 156 -5.18 -3.52 0.14
CA ALA A 156 -6.02 -4.56 -0.42
C ALA A 156 -5.19 -5.66 -1.13
N ASP A 157 -4.24 -5.24 -1.98
CA ASP A 157 -3.29 -6.14 -2.64
C ASP A 157 -2.46 -6.92 -1.61
N THR A 158 -1.89 -6.21 -0.63
CA THR A 158 -1.08 -6.82 0.43
C THR A 158 -1.88 -7.81 1.25
N ALA A 159 -3.11 -7.50 1.65
CA ALA A 159 -3.93 -8.41 2.44
C ALA A 159 -4.31 -9.69 1.66
N MET A 160 -4.72 -9.55 0.39
CA MET A 160 -5.04 -10.71 -0.45
C MET A 160 -3.78 -11.56 -0.76
N GLY A 161 -2.68 -10.91 -1.13
CA GLY A 161 -1.40 -11.57 -1.41
C GLY A 161 -0.83 -12.27 -0.19
N LEU A 162 -0.86 -11.61 0.98
CA LEU A 162 -0.41 -12.19 2.24
C LEU A 162 -1.30 -13.37 2.66
N THR A 163 -2.62 -13.30 2.44
CA THR A 163 -3.53 -14.43 2.69
C THR A 163 -3.14 -15.65 1.85
N ALA A 164 -2.90 -15.45 0.55
CA ALA A 164 -2.43 -16.51 -0.34
C ALA A 164 -1.06 -17.05 0.10
N TRP A 165 -0.13 -16.18 0.45
CA TRP A 165 1.20 -16.56 0.90
C TRP A 165 1.18 -17.38 2.21
N LEU A 166 0.38 -16.96 3.19
CA LEU A 166 0.18 -17.67 4.45
C LEU A 166 -0.57 -19.01 4.29
N CYS A 167 -1.18 -19.24 3.13
CA CYS A 167 -1.75 -20.53 2.72
C CYS A 167 -0.77 -21.37 1.88
N ASN A 168 0.54 -21.11 1.99
CA ASN A 168 1.64 -21.80 1.32
C ASN A 168 1.70 -21.65 -0.21
N PHE A 169 1.07 -20.63 -0.78
CA PHE A 169 1.29 -20.27 -2.19
C PHE A 169 2.46 -19.28 -2.32
N LYS A 170 2.97 -19.10 -3.55
CA LYS A 170 3.90 -18.01 -3.91
C LYS A 170 3.20 -17.05 -4.87
N PRO A 171 2.31 -16.18 -4.36
CA PRO A 171 1.43 -15.38 -5.20
C PRO A 171 2.16 -14.18 -5.80
N VAL A 172 1.91 -13.93 -7.08
CA VAL A 172 2.16 -12.63 -7.73
C VAL A 172 0.85 -12.08 -8.28
N THR A 173 0.60 -10.79 -8.11
CA THR A 173 -0.63 -10.15 -8.59
C THR A 173 -0.65 -10.13 -10.11
N ALA A 174 -1.69 -10.69 -10.73
CA ALA A 174 -1.92 -10.59 -12.17
C ALA A 174 -2.94 -9.48 -12.49
N THR A 175 -4.05 -9.45 -11.78
CA THR A 175 -5.05 -8.37 -11.89
C THR A 175 -5.64 -8.06 -10.53
N MET A 176 -6.06 -6.81 -10.34
CA MET A 176 -6.83 -6.38 -9.17
C MET A 176 -7.87 -5.34 -9.60
N THR A 177 -9.09 -5.47 -9.10
CA THR A 177 -10.17 -4.48 -9.24
C THR A 177 -10.53 -3.98 -7.86
N VAL A 178 -10.62 -2.66 -7.69
CA VAL A 178 -10.89 -2.01 -6.41
C VAL A 178 -12.09 -1.09 -6.56
N ASN A 179 -13.07 -1.25 -5.67
CA ASN A 179 -14.27 -0.43 -5.60
C ASN A 179 -14.21 0.44 -4.34
N TYR A 180 -14.09 1.75 -4.53
CA TYR A 180 -14.11 2.73 -3.44
C TYR A 180 -15.57 3.10 -3.11
N ARG A 181 -16.04 2.71 -1.93
CA ARG A 181 -17.43 2.95 -1.49
C ARG A 181 -17.54 4.24 -0.70
N LYS A 182 -16.58 4.50 0.19
CA LYS A 182 -16.53 5.67 1.07
C LYS A 182 -15.07 6.09 1.27
N PRO A 183 -14.81 7.39 1.45
CA PRO A 183 -13.45 7.85 1.74
C PRO A 183 -13.01 7.33 3.12
N ILE A 184 -11.72 7.05 3.25
CA ILE A 184 -11.12 6.63 4.51
C ILE A 184 -10.49 7.89 5.14
N PRO A 185 -10.93 8.33 6.32
CA PRO A 185 -10.29 9.45 7.00
C PRO A 185 -8.85 9.11 7.38
N LEU A 186 -7.96 10.11 7.28
CA LEU A 186 -6.56 9.97 7.68
C LEU A 186 -6.45 9.79 9.20
N ASN A 187 -5.39 9.13 9.67
CA ASN A 187 -5.14 8.82 11.09
C ASN A 187 -6.29 8.02 11.74
N THR A 188 -6.92 7.14 10.96
CA THR A 188 -7.94 6.22 11.46
C THR A 188 -7.58 4.78 11.18
N THR A 189 -8.21 3.90 11.94
CA THR A 189 -7.97 2.46 11.89
C THR A 189 -9.12 1.74 11.19
N ALA A 190 -8.76 0.79 10.34
CA ALA A 190 -9.68 -0.01 9.56
C ALA A 190 -9.37 -1.50 9.73
N VAL A 191 -10.37 -2.33 9.43
CA VAL A 191 -10.25 -3.78 9.40
C VAL A 191 -10.31 -4.23 7.95
N ILE A 192 -9.36 -5.07 7.55
CA ILE A 192 -9.36 -5.74 6.25
C ILE A 192 -9.61 -7.22 6.48
N GLU A 193 -10.67 -7.77 5.90
CA GLU A 193 -10.86 -9.22 5.80
C GLU A 193 -10.59 -9.66 4.37
N ALA A 194 -9.63 -10.57 4.18
CA ALA A 194 -9.22 -11.08 2.88
C ALA A 194 -9.31 -12.61 2.84
N LYS A 195 -9.61 -13.18 1.67
CA LYS A 195 -9.77 -14.63 1.51
C LYS A 195 -9.40 -15.11 0.12
N ILE A 196 -9.06 -16.40 0.03
CA ILE A 196 -8.95 -17.12 -1.25
C ILE A 196 -10.31 -17.75 -1.56
N ASP A 197 -10.99 -17.22 -2.57
CA ASP A 197 -12.33 -17.69 -2.98
C ASP A 197 -12.26 -18.97 -3.83
N LYS A 198 -11.27 -19.07 -4.72
CA LYS A 198 -11.09 -20.21 -5.62
C LYS A 198 -9.63 -20.43 -5.95
N VAL A 199 -9.23 -21.70 -6.04
CA VAL A 199 -7.95 -22.13 -6.61
C VAL A 199 -8.22 -22.93 -7.88
N ASP A 200 -7.58 -22.55 -8.98
CA ASP A 200 -7.77 -23.15 -10.31
C ASP A 200 -6.40 -23.32 -11.00
N GLY A 201 -5.77 -24.46 -10.75
CA GLY A 201 -4.36 -24.67 -11.07
C GLY A 201 -3.49 -23.61 -10.39
N LYS A 202 -2.77 -22.81 -11.18
CA LYS A 202 -1.92 -21.72 -10.69
C LYS A 202 -2.68 -20.42 -10.38
N LYS A 203 -3.97 -20.35 -10.69
CA LYS A 203 -4.78 -19.14 -10.51
C LYS A 203 -5.41 -19.14 -9.12
N LEU A 204 -5.17 -18.09 -8.36
CA LEU A 204 -5.76 -17.84 -7.05
C LEU A 204 -6.69 -16.64 -7.18
N TYR A 205 -7.99 -16.87 -7.02
CA TYR A 205 -8.98 -15.80 -7.00
C TYR A 205 -9.19 -15.40 -5.55
N CYS A 206 -8.91 -14.15 -5.24
CA CYS A 206 -9.00 -13.60 -3.90
C CYS A 206 -9.96 -12.42 -3.86
N SER A 207 -10.53 -12.16 -2.69
CA SER A 207 -11.28 -10.94 -2.42
C SER A 207 -10.96 -10.39 -1.05
N CYS A 208 -11.18 -9.08 -0.86
CA CYS A 208 -11.13 -8.46 0.43
C CYS A 208 -12.16 -7.34 0.61
N LYS A 209 -12.46 -7.03 1.87
CA LYS A 209 -13.25 -5.87 2.28
C LYS A 209 -12.45 -5.07 3.31
N ILE A 210 -12.40 -3.77 3.13
CA ILE A 210 -11.88 -2.80 4.09
C ILE A 210 -13.09 -2.12 4.74
N THR A 211 -13.20 -2.23 6.06
CA THR A 211 -14.28 -1.63 6.85
C THR A 211 -13.72 -0.73 7.95
N THR A 212 -14.55 0.13 8.51
CA THR A 212 -14.26 0.71 9.84
C THR A 212 -14.22 -0.39 10.90
N MET A 213 -13.75 -0.07 12.11
CA MET A 213 -13.79 -1.01 13.24
C MET A 213 -15.22 -1.44 13.61
N GLU A 214 -16.22 -0.60 13.33
CA GLU A 214 -17.65 -0.90 13.51
C GLU A 214 -18.28 -1.66 12.32
N GLY A 215 -17.47 -2.03 11.30
CA GLY A 215 -17.92 -2.87 10.18
C GLY A 215 -18.54 -2.11 9.00
N LYS A 216 -18.45 -0.78 8.95
CA LYS A 216 -18.95 -0.01 7.80
C LYS A 216 -18.01 -0.17 6.60
N LEU A 217 -18.54 -0.65 5.47
CA LEU A 217 -17.76 -0.86 4.24
C LEU A 217 -17.20 0.47 3.67
N LEU A 218 -15.88 0.49 3.46
CA LEU A 218 -15.13 1.60 2.88
C LEU A 218 -14.63 1.27 1.47
N VAL A 219 -14.04 0.09 1.30
CA VAL A 219 -13.48 -0.42 0.03
C VAL A 219 -13.75 -1.91 -0.06
N ASP A 220 -14.05 -2.42 -1.26
CA ASP A 220 -13.95 -3.84 -1.57
C ASP A 220 -13.08 -4.06 -2.79
N ALA A 221 -12.38 -5.19 -2.84
CA ALA A 221 -11.51 -5.53 -3.95
C ALA A 221 -11.57 -7.02 -4.26
N SER A 222 -11.30 -7.34 -5.53
CA SER A 222 -11.08 -8.69 -6.02
C SER A 222 -9.79 -8.75 -6.81
N GLY A 223 -9.00 -9.79 -6.62
CA GLY A 223 -7.73 -9.98 -7.29
C GLY A 223 -7.58 -11.38 -7.87
N LEU A 224 -6.85 -11.46 -8.98
CA LEU A 224 -6.30 -12.70 -9.51
C LEU A 224 -4.80 -12.69 -9.23
N PHE A 225 -4.35 -13.69 -8.49
CA PHE A 225 -2.93 -13.96 -8.25
C PHE A 225 -2.52 -15.22 -9.00
N ILE A 226 -1.25 -15.29 -9.39
CA ILE A 226 -0.63 -16.47 -10.00
C ILE A 226 0.36 -17.06 -9.02
N ASP A 227 0.20 -18.33 -8.71
CA ASP A 227 1.18 -19.09 -7.96
C ASP A 227 2.38 -19.43 -8.85
N ILE A 228 3.55 -18.93 -8.46
CA ILE A 228 4.82 -19.14 -9.17
C ILE A 228 5.73 -20.17 -8.48
N SER A 229 5.21 -20.98 -7.55
CA SER A 229 5.97 -21.99 -6.81
C SER A 229 6.85 -22.86 -7.73
N GLU A 230 6.32 -23.34 -8.86
CA GLU A 230 7.09 -24.14 -9.83
C GLU A 230 8.31 -23.41 -10.43
N LYS A 231 8.28 -22.08 -10.52
CA LYS A 231 9.36 -21.28 -11.09
C LYS A 231 10.46 -20.93 -10.08
N LEU A 232 10.12 -20.93 -8.80
CA LEU A 232 11.05 -20.58 -7.71
C LEU A 232 11.86 -21.80 -7.22
N GLY A 233 11.53 -23.01 -7.68
CA GLY A 233 12.04 -24.25 -7.10
C GLY A 233 11.29 -24.60 -5.82
N THR A 234 11.11 -25.91 -5.55
CA THR A 234 10.31 -26.42 -4.42
C THR A 234 10.90 -26.12 -3.04
N ASP A 235 12.11 -25.58 -2.98
CA ASP A 235 12.90 -25.46 -1.75
C ASP A 235 12.83 -24.07 -1.11
N VAL A 236 11.95 -23.19 -1.60
CA VAL A 236 11.69 -21.89 -0.96
C VAL A 236 10.45 -22.01 -0.09
N THR A 237 10.61 -22.55 1.12
CA THR A 237 9.54 -22.62 2.12
C THR A 237 9.29 -21.25 2.75
N LEU A 238 8.26 -21.13 3.61
CA LEU A 238 8.03 -19.91 4.38
C LEU A 238 9.31 -19.53 5.14
N ASN A 239 10.02 -20.54 5.69
CA ASN A 239 11.23 -20.39 6.51
C ASN A 239 12.46 -19.94 5.71
N ASP A 240 12.51 -20.16 4.41
CA ASP A 240 13.68 -19.80 3.57
C ASP A 240 13.64 -18.35 3.09
N LEU A 241 12.48 -17.69 3.20
CA LEU A 241 12.28 -16.25 2.93
C LEU A 241 12.29 -15.40 4.20
N VAL A 242 12.35 -16.06 5.36
CA VAL A 242 12.47 -15.48 6.70
C VAL A 242 13.96 -15.46 7.03
N GLU A 243 14.55 -14.30 7.34
CA GLU A 243 15.86 -14.36 8.01
C GLU A 243 15.69 -15.14 9.32
N PRO A 244 16.54 -16.15 9.60
CA PRO A 244 16.39 -16.97 10.79
C PRO A 244 16.39 -16.04 12.00
N ILE A 245 15.27 -16.07 12.74
CA ILE A 245 15.18 -15.48 14.08
C ILE A 245 16.43 -15.94 14.81
N GLY A 246 17.21 -14.99 15.33
CA GLY A 246 18.45 -15.20 16.06
C GLY A 246 18.25 -16.00 17.35
N ILE A 247 17.76 -17.23 17.24
CA ILE A 247 17.90 -18.26 18.24
C ILE A 247 19.32 -18.78 18.01
N ALA A 248 20.25 -18.31 18.84
CA ALA A 248 21.51 -18.99 19.02
C ALA A 248 21.22 -20.49 19.18
N LYS A 249 21.76 -21.32 18.29
CA LYS A 249 21.75 -22.77 18.49
C LYS A 249 22.41 -23.07 19.85
N PRO A 250 21.93 -24.10 20.57
CA PRO A 250 22.49 -24.49 21.86
C PRO A 250 23.99 -24.79 21.79
#